data_AF-A0A6G9HKD8-F1
#
_entry.id   AF-A0A6G9HKD8-F1
#
_cell.length_a   1.000
_cell.length_b   1.000
_cell.length_c   1.000
_cell.angle_alpha   90.00
_cell.angle_beta   90.00
_cell.angle_gamma   90.00
#
_symmetry.space_group_name_H-M   'P 1'
#
loop_
_entity.id
_entity.type
_entity.pdbx_description
1 polymer ?
#
loop_
_entity_poly.entity_id
_entity_poly.type
_entity_poly.pdbx_seq_one_letter_code
_entity_poly.pdbx_strand_id
1 'polypeptide(L)'
;MNELSAETAAFFMKAPDNNVLEFALARRVLLVEGDAEFILIEAFYRRLYGRAPEEDGVHIIAIGGTSFRRYLELARLLENRVAALRDNDGNYQQNCDERYADVICSRSRVFADRDNTRSTFEISLYQDNADLCDTLFRGPRRTLTVQEYMLANKAEAAFRLLQLHAGELTVPDYIQEALAWIRE
;
A
#
# COMPACT_ATOMS: atom_id res chain seq x y z
N MET A 1 -11.94 -10.65 23.06
CA MET A 1 -12.87 -9.99 22.10
C MET A 1 -13.53 -8.71 22.62
N ASN A 2 -13.24 -8.24 23.85
CA ASN A 2 -13.77 -6.96 24.37
C ASN A 2 -12.84 -5.75 24.14
N GLU A 3 -11.80 -5.90 23.32
CA GLU A 3 -10.79 -4.85 23.08
C GLU A 3 -10.85 -4.24 21.66
N LEU A 4 -11.64 -4.82 20.74
CA LEU A 4 -11.95 -4.19 19.45
C LEU A 4 -13.09 -3.20 19.63
N SER A 5 -13.07 -2.10 18.86
CA SER A 5 -14.26 -1.26 18.76
C SER A 5 -15.45 -2.09 18.25
N ALA A 6 -16.67 -1.77 18.72
CA ALA A 6 -17.87 -2.48 18.30
C ALA A 6 -18.06 -2.43 16.77
N GLU A 7 -17.64 -1.33 16.15
CA GLU A 7 -17.65 -1.16 14.70
C GLU A 7 -16.66 -2.07 13.98
N THR A 8 -15.42 -2.21 14.48
CA THR A 8 -14.43 -3.13 13.91
C THR A 8 -14.86 -4.58 14.07
N ALA A 9 -15.40 -4.97 15.24
CA ALA A 9 -15.94 -6.31 15.44
C ALA A 9 -17.10 -6.58 14.47
N ALA A 10 -18.04 -5.64 14.34
CA ALA A 10 -19.15 -5.75 13.42
C ALA A 10 -18.70 -5.82 11.95
N PHE A 11 -17.63 -5.14 11.57
CA PHE A 11 -17.06 -5.22 10.22
C PHE A 11 -16.61 -6.64 9.88
N PHE A 12 -15.77 -7.25 10.74
CA PHE A 12 -15.25 -8.59 10.49
C PHE A 12 -16.29 -9.70 10.66
N MET A 13 -17.38 -9.46 11.40
CA MET A 13 -18.51 -10.39 11.49
C MET A 13 -19.42 -10.40 10.25
N LYS A 14 -19.49 -9.28 9.51
CA LYS A 14 -20.44 -9.11 8.40
C LYS A 14 -20.02 -9.81 7.10
N ALA A 15 -18.75 -10.16 6.95
CA ALA A 15 -18.25 -10.87 5.79
C ALA A 15 -17.23 -11.92 6.23
N PRO A 16 -17.31 -13.17 5.75
CA PRO A 16 -16.17 -14.07 5.78
C PRO A 16 -15.11 -13.52 4.83
N ASP A 17 -14.27 -12.63 5.37
CA ASP A 17 -13.16 -12.02 4.64
C ASP A 17 -11.90 -12.87 4.88
N ASN A 18 -11.43 -13.55 3.83
CA ASN A 18 -10.21 -14.37 3.89
C ASN A 18 -9.01 -13.57 4.38
N ASN A 19 -9.00 -12.26 4.11
CA ASN A 19 -7.92 -11.37 4.54
C ASN A 19 -7.76 -11.35 6.07
N VAL A 20 -8.83 -11.55 6.84
CA VAL A 20 -8.76 -11.54 8.31
C VAL A 20 -8.05 -12.77 8.84
N LEU A 21 -8.32 -13.92 8.24
CA LEU A 21 -7.67 -15.17 8.61
C LEU A 21 -6.19 -15.11 8.22
N GLU A 22 -5.90 -14.66 7.00
CA GLU A 22 -4.52 -14.47 6.52
C GLU A 22 -3.76 -13.48 7.42
N PHE A 23 -4.39 -12.35 7.74
CA PHE A 23 -3.83 -11.37 8.67
C PHE A 23 -3.54 -11.99 10.03
N ALA A 24 -4.45 -12.80 10.56
CA ALA A 24 -4.27 -13.39 11.88
C ALA A 24 -3.17 -14.45 11.95
N LEU A 25 -2.87 -15.11 10.83
CA LEU A 25 -1.81 -16.12 10.73
C LEU A 25 -0.44 -15.53 10.39
N ALA A 26 -0.41 -14.35 9.78
CA ALA A 26 0.82 -13.71 9.32
C ALA A 26 1.56 -12.99 10.46
N ARG A 27 2.87 -13.26 10.58
CA ARG A 27 3.73 -12.60 11.56
C ARG A 27 4.03 -11.14 11.20
N ARG A 28 4.26 -10.89 9.91
CA ARG A 28 4.54 -9.57 9.33
C ARG A 28 3.53 -9.33 8.21
N VAL A 29 2.84 -8.20 8.25
CA VAL A 29 1.82 -7.84 7.27
C VAL A 29 2.15 -6.49 6.66
N LEU A 30 2.15 -6.43 5.33
CA LEU A 30 2.12 -5.18 4.58
C LEU A 30 0.69 -4.96 4.06
N LEU A 31 -0.01 -3.99 4.62
CA LEU A 31 -1.33 -3.58 4.17
C LEU A 31 -1.17 -2.55 3.05
N VAL A 32 -1.87 -2.75 1.95
CA VAL A 32 -1.91 -1.81 0.82
C VAL A 32 -3.35 -1.42 0.52
N GLU A 33 -3.54 -0.18 0.03
CA GLU A 33 -4.88 0.41 -0.11
C GLU A 33 -5.69 -0.26 -1.22
N GLY A 34 -5.07 -0.49 -2.39
CA GLY A 34 -5.74 -1.06 -3.56
C GLY A 34 -4.90 -2.06 -4.37
N ASP A 35 -5.46 -2.42 -5.52
CA ASP A 35 -4.90 -3.43 -6.41
C ASP A 35 -3.60 -2.97 -7.09
N ALA A 36 -3.45 -1.67 -7.36
CA ALA A 36 -2.30 -1.13 -8.07
C ALA A 36 -1.00 -1.34 -7.28
N GLU A 37 -1.05 -1.06 -5.98
CA GLU A 37 0.02 -1.32 -5.04
C GLU A 37 0.28 -2.82 -4.95
N PHE A 38 -0.78 -3.62 -4.73
CA PHE A 38 -0.67 -5.07 -4.60
C PHE A 38 0.06 -5.71 -5.80
N ILE A 39 -0.27 -5.28 -7.01
CA ILE A 39 0.36 -5.75 -8.26
C ILE A 39 1.87 -5.43 -8.30
N LEU A 40 2.30 -4.29 -7.78
CA LEU A 40 3.67 -3.81 -7.93
C LEU A 40 4.58 -4.06 -6.72
N ILE A 41 4.03 -4.28 -5.53
CA ILE A 41 4.83 -4.44 -4.30
C ILE A 41 5.82 -5.60 -4.43
N GLU A 42 5.42 -6.76 -4.97
CA GLU A 42 6.35 -7.88 -5.10
C GLU A 42 7.55 -7.51 -5.99
N ALA A 43 7.29 -6.80 -7.10
CA ALA A 43 8.34 -6.31 -7.99
C ALA A 43 9.27 -5.31 -7.29
N PHE A 44 8.72 -4.37 -6.51
CA PHE A 44 9.52 -3.44 -5.71
C PHE A 44 10.36 -4.16 -4.67
N TYR A 45 9.80 -5.15 -3.98
CA TYR A 45 10.51 -5.94 -2.98
C TYR A 45 11.70 -6.68 -3.60
N ARG A 46 11.46 -7.38 -4.72
CA ARG A 46 12.53 -8.06 -5.48
C ARG A 46 13.56 -7.08 -6.00
N ARG A 47 13.15 -5.90 -6.46
CA ARG A 47 14.05 -4.87 -6.99
C ARG A 47 14.98 -4.29 -5.93
N LEU A 48 14.49 -4.17 -4.69
CA LEU A 48 15.27 -3.66 -3.56
C LEU A 48 16.13 -4.74 -2.91
N TYR A 49 15.64 -5.98 -2.82
CA TYR A 49 16.24 -7.01 -1.94
C TYR A 49 16.60 -8.33 -2.64
N GLY A 50 16.28 -8.49 -3.91
CA GLY A 50 16.62 -9.67 -4.72
C GLY A 50 15.88 -10.95 -4.33
N ARG A 51 14.79 -10.84 -3.56
CA ARG A 51 14.00 -11.97 -3.02
C ARG A 51 12.52 -11.61 -2.95
N ALA A 52 11.67 -12.60 -2.74
CA ALA A 52 10.24 -12.42 -2.56
C ALA A 52 9.91 -11.96 -1.11
N PRO A 53 8.81 -11.21 -0.90
CA PRO A 53 8.32 -10.86 0.44
C PRO A 53 8.14 -12.07 1.37
N GLU A 54 7.66 -13.19 0.82
CA GLU A 54 7.35 -14.41 1.58
C GLU A 54 8.61 -15.08 2.14
N GLU A 55 9.76 -14.90 1.47
CA GLU A 55 11.06 -15.41 1.94
C GLU A 55 11.49 -14.72 3.26
N ASP A 56 11.05 -13.48 3.46
CA ASP A 56 11.24 -12.74 4.71
C ASP A 56 9.98 -12.80 5.60
N GLY A 57 9.01 -13.65 5.27
CA GLY A 57 7.77 -13.87 6.03
C GLY A 57 6.85 -12.65 6.06
N VAL A 58 6.93 -11.78 5.05
CA VAL A 58 6.05 -10.61 4.87
C VAL A 58 4.87 -11.03 4.00
N HIS A 59 3.66 -10.93 4.54
CA HIS A 59 2.42 -11.19 3.83
C HIS A 59 1.79 -9.88 3.36
N ILE A 60 1.40 -9.79 2.09
CA ILE A 60 0.81 -8.58 1.51
C ILE A 60 -0.70 -8.74 1.46
N ILE A 61 -1.45 -7.76 1.97
CA ILE A 61 -2.92 -7.77 1.96
C ILE A 61 -3.41 -6.46 1.36
N ALA A 62 -4.16 -6.53 0.26
CA ALA A 62 -4.93 -5.43 -0.28
C ALA A 62 -6.26 -5.31 0.47
N ILE A 63 -6.51 -4.18 1.13
CA ILE A 63 -7.70 -4.01 1.98
C ILE A 63 -8.89 -3.37 1.27
N GLY A 64 -8.74 -2.98 0.00
CA GLY A 64 -9.81 -2.47 -0.85
C GLY A 64 -10.39 -1.12 -0.37
N GLY A 65 -9.53 -0.20 0.07
CA GLY A 65 -9.90 1.14 0.54
C GLY A 65 -9.40 1.47 1.96
N THR A 66 -10.07 2.39 2.65
CA THR A 66 -9.53 3.03 3.87
C THR A 66 -9.74 2.25 5.18
N SER A 67 -9.82 0.92 5.14
CA SER A 67 -10.10 0.07 6.32
C SER A 67 -8.89 -0.16 7.23
N PHE A 68 -7.76 0.55 7.01
CA PHE A 68 -6.51 0.39 7.78
C PHE A 68 -6.70 0.41 9.29
N ARG A 69 -7.54 1.33 9.81
CA ARG A 69 -7.79 1.46 11.25
C ARG A 69 -8.23 0.13 11.88
N ARG A 70 -9.10 -0.62 11.19
CA ARG A 70 -9.63 -1.90 11.67
C ARG A 70 -8.55 -2.96 11.78
N TYR A 71 -7.68 -3.03 10.77
CA TYR A 71 -6.53 -3.93 10.77
C TYR A 71 -5.47 -3.52 11.79
N LEU A 72 -5.25 -2.22 12.01
CA LEU A 72 -4.32 -1.72 13.03
C LEU A 72 -4.83 -1.99 14.45
N GLU A 73 -6.13 -1.85 14.70
CA GLU A 73 -6.76 -2.27 15.96
C GLU A 73 -6.55 -3.78 16.19
N LEU A 74 -6.74 -4.59 15.15
CA LEU A 74 -6.51 -6.04 15.22
C LEU A 74 -5.02 -6.39 15.44
N ALA A 75 -4.10 -5.66 14.80
CA ALA A 75 -2.66 -5.84 14.95
C ALA A 75 -2.20 -5.74 16.40
N ARG A 76 -2.79 -4.82 17.18
CA ARG A 76 -2.46 -4.65 18.60
C ARG A 76 -2.80 -5.89 19.43
N LEU A 77 -3.86 -6.60 19.06
CA LEU A 77 -4.32 -7.79 19.78
C LEU A 77 -3.56 -9.05 19.37
N LEU A 78 -3.26 -9.17 18.09
CA LEU A 78 -2.57 -10.33 17.53
C LEU A 78 -1.06 -10.21 17.61
N GLU A 79 -0.55 -9.04 18.00
CA GLU A 79 0.87 -8.79 18.20
C GLU A 79 1.72 -8.87 16.92
N ASN A 80 1.06 -8.79 15.75
CA ASN A 80 1.67 -8.81 14.42
C ASN A 80 2.49 -7.55 14.17
N ARG A 81 3.56 -7.66 13.36
CA ARG A 81 4.25 -6.49 12.82
C ARG A 81 3.52 -6.02 11.57
N VAL A 82 3.08 -4.76 11.52
CA VAL A 82 2.20 -4.27 10.44
C VAL A 82 2.69 -2.95 9.86
N ALA A 83 3.01 -2.94 8.57
CA ALA A 83 3.24 -1.72 7.81
C ALA A 83 2.00 -1.44 6.96
N ALA A 84 1.47 -0.22 7.02
CA ALA A 84 0.33 0.21 6.22
C ALA A 84 0.77 1.28 5.22
N LEU A 85 0.72 0.94 3.92
CA LEU A 85 0.94 1.89 2.82
C LEU A 85 -0.37 2.58 2.50
N ARG A 86 -0.41 3.91 2.64
CA ARG A 86 -1.63 4.70 2.49
C ARG A 86 -1.38 5.96 1.65
N ASP A 87 -2.35 6.34 0.85
CA ASP A 87 -2.30 7.55 0.00
C ASP A 87 -2.55 8.81 0.82
N ASN A 88 -1.70 9.84 0.89
CA ASN A 88 -1.96 10.97 1.81
C ASN A 88 -3.27 11.77 1.52
N ASP A 89 -3.86 11.63 0.33
CA ASP A 89 -5.08 12.30 -0.15
C ASP A 89 -5.02 13.83 -0.01
N GLY A 90 -3.83 14.42 -0.16
CA GLY A 90 -3.59 15.85 -0.08
C GLY A 90 -3.48 16.38 1.35
N ASN A 91 -3.55 15.52 2.37
CA ASN A 91 -3.41 15.91 3.77
C ASN A 91 -2.80 14.79 4.63
N TYR A 92 -1.47 14.67 4.60
CA TYR A 92 -0.70 13.72 5.39
C TYR A 92 -0.99 13.83 6.90
N GLN A 93 -1.00 15.04 7.44
CA GLN A 93 -1.20 15.29 8.88
C GLN A 93 -2.53 14.68 9.36
N GLN A 94 -3.62 15.05 8.71
CA GLN A 94 -4.95 14.60 9.12
C GLN A 94 -5.15 13.12 8.85
N ASN A 95 -4.77 12.68 7.65
CA ASN A 95 -5.20 11.38 7.17
C ASN A 95 -4.22 10.23 7.48
N CYS A 96 -3.00 10.54 7.93
CA CYS A 96 -2.00 9.55 8.33
C CYS A 96 -1.62 9.70 9.80
N ASP A 97 -1.08 10.84 10.22
CA ASP A 97 -0.61 10.99 11.61
C ASP A 97 -1.78 10.98 12.61
N GLU A 98 -2.75 11.89 12.44
CA GLU A 98 -3.85 12.05 13.40
C GLU A 98 -4.87 10.90 13.35
N ARG A 99 -5.19 10.41 12.15
CA ARG A 99 -6.22 9.37 11.93
C ARG A 99 -5.91 8.05 12.63
N TYR A 100 -4.63 7.74 12.82
CA TYR A 100 -4.16 6.46 13.34
C TYR A 100 -3.36 6.58 14.65
N ALA A 101 -3.17 7.80 15.19
CA ALA A 101 -2.38 8.06 16.39
C ALA A 101 -2.80 7.19 17.60
N ASP A 102 -4.08 6.90 17.73
CA ASP A 102 -4.64 6.13 18.85
C ASP A 102 -4.60 4.60 18.64
N VAL A 103 -4.36 4.13 17.41
CA VAL A 103 -4.33 2.70 17.05
C VAL A 103 -2.94 2.19 16.66
N ILE A 104 -1.97 3.07 16.40
CA ILE A 104 -0.57 2.69 16.16
C ILE A 104 0.10 2.22 17.46
N CYS A 105 0.98 1.23 17.37
CA CYS A 105 1.80 0.72 18.46
C CYS A 105 3.26 0.49 18.03
N SER A 106 4.11 -0.03 18.90
CA SER A 106 5.54 -0.28 18.58
C SER A 106 5.77 -1.27 17.43
N ARG A 107 4.76 -2.07 17.09
CA ARG A 107 4.80 -3.06 16.00
C ARG A 107 3.94 -2.67 14.81
N SER A 108 3.32 -1.50 14.78
CA SER A 108 2.57 -1.03 13.62
C SER A 108 3.01 0.36 13.19
N ARG A 109 3.01 0.63 11.89
CA ARG A 109 3.35 1.95 11.36
C ARG A 109 2.62 2.22 10.05
N VAL A 110 2.16 3.45 9.89
CA VAL A 110 1.57 3.95 8.64
C VAL A 110 2.66 4.71 7.88
N PHE A 111 2.72 4.46 6.58
CA PHE A 111 3.65 5.06 5.65
C PHE A 111 2.87 5.67 4.50
N ALA A 112 3.14 6.93 4.22
CA ALA A 112 2.56 7.69 3.14
C ALA A 112 3.60 8.72 2.66
N ASP A 113 3.44 9.22 1.44
CA ASP A 113 4.26 10.34 0.99
C ASP A 113 4.00 11.57 1.87
N ARG A 114 5.06 12.27 2.30
CA ARG A 114 4.95 13.46 3.16
C ARG A 114 4.58 14.71 2.36
N ASP A 115 4.79 14.70 1.05
CA ASP A 115 4.39 15.78 0.16
C ASP A 115 2.91 15.59 -0.23
N ASN A 116 2.06 16.52 0.20
CA ASN A 116 0.63 16.52 -0.11
C ASN A 116 0.33 16.67 -1.62
N THR A 117 1.29 17.09 -2.44
CA THR A 117 1.12 17.12 -3.91
C THR A 117 1.28 15.73 -4.54
N ARG A 118 1.91 14.79 -3.81
CA ARG A 118 2.09 13.38 -4.17
C ARG A 118 1.02 12.53 -3.49
N SER A 119 -0.24 12.89 -3.74
CA SER A 119 -1.33 12.51 -2.85
C SER A 119 -1.80 11.07 -2.94
N THR A 120 -1.50 10.39 -4.05
CA THR A 120 -1.84 8.98 -4.27
C THR A 120 -0.67 8.20 -4.81
N PHE A 121 -0.73 6.87 -4.68
CA PHE A 121 0.26 5.94 -5.21
C PHE A 121 0.61 6.22 -6.68
N GLU A 122 -0.40 6.44 -7.53
CA GLU A 122 -0.18 6.66 -8.96
C GLU A 122 0.58 7.96 -9.23
N ILE A 123 0.31 9.01 -8.45
CA ILE A 123 1.00 10.29 -8.59
C ILE A 123 2.45 10.13 -8.18
N SER A 124 2.70 9.52 -7.03
CA SER A 124 4.06 9.27 -6.54
C SER A 124 4.85 8.42 -7.53
N LEU A 125 4.25 7.32 -8.00
CA LEU A 125 4.86 6.41 -8.96
C LEU A 125 5.14 7.08 -10.30
N TYR A 126 4.20 7.87 -10.83
CA TYR A 126 4.39 8.61 -12.07
C TYR A 126 5.53 9.61 -11.95
N GLN A 127 5.58 10.40 -10.87
CA GLN A 127 6.60 11.43 -10.71
C GLN A 127 8.01 10.84 -10.61
N ASP A 128 8.18 9.70 -9.95
CA ASP A 128 9.48 9.02 -9.84
C ASP A 128 9.89 8.28 -11.13
N ASN A 129 8.95 8.09 -12.07
CA ASN A 129 9.14 7.31 -13.29
C ASN A 129 8.59 8.02 -14.53
N ALA A 130 8.62 9.36 -14.55
CA ALA A 130 7.89 10.16 -15.53
C ALA A 130 8.26 9.81 -16.98
N ASP A 131 9.55 9.70 -17.29
CA ASP A 131 10.03 9.38 -18.64
C ASP A 131 9.56 8.00 -19.11
N LEU A 132 9.57 7.01 -18.22
CA LEU A 132 9.14 5.64 -18.51
C LEU A 132 7.64 5.59 -18.72
N CYS A 133 6.87 6.17 -17.79
CA CYS A 133 5.41 6.25 -17.88
C CYS A 133 4.98 7.01 -19.13
N ASP A 134 5.63 8.13 -19.44
CA ASP A 134 5.38 8.89 -20.66
C ASP A 134 5.66 8.07 -21.90
N THR A 135 6.77 7.34 -21.95
CA THR A 135 7.08 6.46 -23.09
C THR A 135 6.02 5.35 -23.25
N LEU A 136 5.58 4.75 -22.15
CA LEU A 136 4.68 3.60 -22.15
C LEU A 136 3.21 3.95 -22.41
N PHE A 137 2.77 5.11 -21.94
CA PHE A 137 1.36 5.50 -21.91
C PHE A 137 1.03 6.69 -22.81
N ARG A 138 2.01 7.44 -23.32
CA ARG A 138 1.73 8.50 -24.30
C ARG A 138 1.22 7.86 -25.59
N GLY A 139 0.01 8.26 -25.98
CA GLY A 139 -0.64 7.78 -27.20
C GLY A 139 -1.11 8.94 -28.05
N PRO A 140 -1.01 8.86 -29.39
CA PRO A 140 -1.33 9.97 -30.29
C PRO A 140 -2.81 10.40 -30.29
N ARG A 141 -3.69 9.63 -29.62
CA ARG A 141 -5.13 9.90 -29.51
C ARG A 141 -5.64 10.04 -28.07
N ARG A 142 -4.76 10.21 -27.08
CA ARG A 142 -5.16 10.41 -25.68
C ARG A 142 -5.41 11.89 -25.40
N THR A 143 -6.56 12.18 -24.81
CA THR A 143 -6.94 13.53 -24.33
C THR A 143 -6.44 13.79 -22.92
N LEU A 144 -6.33 12.74 -22.10
CA LEU A 144 -5.77 12.80 -20.75
C LEU A 144 -4.24 12.88 -20.81
N THR A 145 -3.66 13.61 -19.87
CA THR A 145 -2.24 13.47 -19.53
C THR A 145 -1.97 12.04 -19.04
N VAL A 146 -0.69 11.63 -19.05
CA VAL A 146 -0.31 10.28 -18.61
C VAL A 146 -0.66 10.05 -17.14
N GLN A 147 -0.41 11.03 -16.28
CA GLN A 147 -0.78 10.96 -14.86
C GLN A 147 -2.30 10.79 -14.68
N GLU A 148 -3.13 11.57 -15.40
CA GLU A 148 -4.59 11.43 -15.34
C GLU A 148 -5.06 10.06 -15.87
N TYR A 149 -4.41 9.55 -16.92
CA TYR A 149 -4.69 8.20 -17.41
C TYR A 149 -4.39 7.14 -16.34
N MET A 150 -3.25 7.24 -15.65
CA MET A 150 -2.89 6.31 -14.58
C MET A 150 -3.88 6.38 -13.41
N LEU A 151 -4.28 7.58 -12.99
CA LEU A 151 -5.31 7.78 -11.97
C LEU A 151 -6.66 7.16 -12.35
N ALA A 152 -7.05 7.25 -13.62
CA ALA A 152 -8.30 6.68 -14.11
C ALA A 152 -8.23 5.16 -14.36
N ASN A 153 -7.02 4.56 -14.46
CA ASN A 153 -6.80 3.18 -14.87
C ASN A 153 -5.77 2.50 -13.95
N LYS A 154 -5.91 2.66 -12.63
CA LYS A 154 -4.92 2.29 -11.62
C LYS A 154 -4.34 0.88 -11.78
N ALA A 155 -5.19 -0.14 -11.70
CA ALA A 155 -4.78 -1.54 -11.79
C ALA A 155 -4.20 -1.90 -13.17
N GLU A 156 -4.79 -1.39 -14.25
CA GLU A 156 -4.32 -1.63 -15.63
C GLU A 156 -2.93 -0.99 -15.85
N ALA A 157 -2.74 0.24 -15.38
CA ALA A 157 -1.45 0.92 -15.45
C ALA A 157 -0.37 0.15 -14.66
N ALA A 158 -0.69 -0.26 -13.42
CA ALA A 158 0.21 -1.06 -12.59
C ALA A 158 0.58 -2.39 -13.27
N PHE A 159 -0.40 -3.09 -13.84
CA PHE A 159 -0.17 -4.35 -14.54
C PHE A 159 0.73 -4.19 -15.77
N ARG A 160 0.50 -3.14 -16.59
CA ARG A 160 1.37 -2.86 -17.75
C ARG A 160 2.80 -2.50 -17.34
N LEU A 161 2.98 -1.74 -16.25
CA LEU A 161 4.31 -1.44 -15.71
C LEU A 161 5.02 -2.71 -15.21
N LEU A 162 4.31 -3.58 -14.49
CA LEU A 162 4.83 -4.86 -14.03
C LEU A 162 5.31 -5.73 -15.21
N GLN A 163 4.48 -5.89 -16.25
CA GLN A 163 4.80 -6.77 -17.37
C GLN A 163 6.00 -6.31 -18.20
N LEU A 164 6.17 -5.01 -18.37
CA LEU A 164 7.10 -4.46 -19.36
C LEU A 164 8.36 -3.86 -18.73
N HIS A 165 8.28 -3.38 -17.48
CA HIS A 165 9.31 -2.53 -16.88
C HIS A 165 9.57 -2.78 -15.40
N ALA A 166 9.11 -3.91 -14.81
CA ALA A 166 9.26 -4.18 -13.38
C ALA A 166 10.68 -3.95 -12.81
N GLY A 167 11.73 -4.29 -13.56
CA GLY A 167 13.12 -4.12 -13.14
C GLY A 167 13.67 -2.70 -13.22
N GLU A 168 12.99 -1.81 -13.94
CA GLU A 168 13.43 -0.44 -14.23
C GLU A 168 12.75 0.60 -13.34
N LEU A 169 11.68 0.23 -12.64
CA LEU A 169 10.90 1.14 -11.81
C LEU A 169 11.73 1.63 -10.61
N THR A 170 11.77 2.94 -10.46
CA THR A 170 12.14 3.62 -9.22
C THR A 170 11.01 3.45 -8.22
N VAL A 171 11.34 2.91 -7.05
CA VAL A 171 10.37 2.69 -5.96
C VAL A 171 10.20 3.99 -5.18
N PRO A 172 8.96 4.49 -4.96
CA PRO A 172 8.74 5.67 -4.13
C PRO A 172 9.31 5.54 -2.71
N ASP A 173 9.86 6.64 -2.18
CA ASP A 173 10.61 6.64 -0.90
C ASP A 173 9.81 6.09 0.28
N TYR A 174 8.54 6.49 0.45
CA TYR A 174 7.70 5.99 1.53
C TYR A 174 7.45 4.47 1.46
N ILE A 175 7.47 3.90 0.25
CA ILE A 175 7.38 2.46 0.02
C ILE A 175 8.71 1.81 0.39
N GLN A 176 9.85 2.38 -0.03
CA GLN A 176 11.17 1.88 0.38
C GLN A 176 11.30 1.85 1.91
N GLU A 177 10.89 2.92 2.60
CA GLU A 177 10.87 2.99 4.06
C GLU A 177 10.00 1.90 4.69
N ALA A 178 8.78 1.71 4.18
CA ALA A 178 7.86 0.69 4.66
C ALA A 178 8.43 -0.73 4.48
N LEU A 179 8.97 -1.01 3.30
CA LEU A 179 9.54 -2.31 2.95
C LEU A 179 10.80 -2.62 3.77
N ALA A 180 11.63 -1.62 4.04
CA ALA A 180 12.79 -1.77 4.92
C ALA A 180 12.35 -2.08 6.35
N TRP A 181 11.40 -1.30 6.87
CA TRP A 181 10.91 -1.45 8.25
C TRP A 181 10.17 -2.77 8.48
N ILE A 182 9.35 -3.25 7.55
CA ILE A 182 8.57 -4.47 7.74
C ILE A 182 9.43 -5.74 7.67
N ARG A 183 10.57 -5.69 6.96
CA ARG A 183 11.49 -6.82 6.81
C ARG A 183 12.24 -7.15 8.10
N GLU A 184 12.54 -6.14 8.91
CA GLU A 184 13.19 -6.29 10.23
C GLU A 184 12.39 -7.19 11.19
#